data_AF-A0A535GZE2-F1
#
_entry.id   AF-A0A535GZE2-F1
#
_cell.length_a   1.000
_cell.length_b   1.000
_cell.length_c   1.000
_cell.angle_alpha   90.00
_cell.angle_beta   90.00
_cell.angle_gamma   90.00
#
_symmetry.space_group_name_H-M   'P 1'
#
loop_
_entity.id
_entity.type
_entity.pdbx_description
1 polymer ?
#
loop_
_entity_poly.entity_id
_entity_poly.type
_entity_poly.pdbx_seq_one_letter_code
_entity_poly.pdbx_strand_id
1 'polypeptide(L)'
;MAEETLRRNLDGAFDPGPDFPDPRLLSRAMAALDAAERAHPRRPSRGQRRPWSMGELIFLNPSGPGGRVFAAVLIVLVLLAAVGTFVFIQHFVLSPTPARWSSCGGSFECASVRVPLDYSHPGAGSIEIATVRKAATDPSHRIGSLVLYPGGPGPSGIDFLRQNSVEFESLNKRFDLVGFDQRGVGRSAPVRCLTNAQIDALLQTDTVLDDPQEKQVYIEATTSMAQACEQASAGLLPFVDATSAARDMDAIRAALGEGKLTY
;
A
#
# COMPACT_ATOMS: atom_id res chain seq x y z
N MET A 1 25.54 -1.18 -29.32
CA MET A 1 25.56 0.20 -28.75
C MET A 1 24.46 0.44 -27.70
N ALA A 2 23.24 -0.10 -27.83
CA ALA A 2 22.18 0.12 -26.82
C ALA A 2 22.40 -0.66 -25.50
N GLU A 3 22.96 -1.87 -25.58
CA GLU A 3 23.18 -2.74 -24.40
C GLU A 3 24.29 -2.23 -23.48
N GLU A 4 25.32 -1.60 -24.04
CA GLU A 4 26.46 -1.08 -23.31
C GLU A 4 26.17 0.29 -22.65
N THR A 5 25.19 1.02 -23.18
CA THR A 5 24.62 2.22 -22.53
C THR A 5 23.69 1.81 -21.39
N LEU A 6 22.94 0.72 -21.53
CA LEU A 6 22.06 0.19 -20.48
C LEU A 6 22.87 -0.34 -19.28
N ARG A 7 23.99 -1.04 -19.52
CA ARG A 7 24.91 -1.47 -18.44
C ARG A 7 25.55 -0.30 -17.70
N ARG A 8 26.07 0.70 -18.42
CA ARG A 8 26.66 1.90 -17.78
C ARG A 8 25.68 2.66 -16.88
N ASN A 9 24.40 2.69 -17.27
CA ASN A 9 23.37 3.38 -16.49
C ASN A 9 22.92 2.57 -15.26
N LEU A 10 23.07 1.24 -15.28
CA LEU A 10 22.74 0.37 -14.14
C LEU A 10 23.89 0.30 -13.12
N ASP A 11 25.15 0.33 -13.57
CA ASP A 11 26.31 0.32 -12.67
C ASP A 11 26.44 1.62 -11.84
N GLY A 12 25.87 2.73 -12.33
CA GLY A 12 25.79 4.00 -11.57
C GLY A 12 24.60 4.09 -10.61
N ALA A 13 23.61 3.21 -10.72
CA ALA A 13 22.39 3.23 -9.91
C ALA A 13 22.49 2.39 -8.62
N PHE A 14 23.62 1.70 -8.43
CA PHE A 14 23.86 0.80 -7.30
C PHE A 14 25.26 1.04 -6.71
N ASP A 15 25.58 2.30 -6.41
CA ASP A 15 26.67 2.64 -5.49
C ASP A 15 26.09 2.81 -4.08
N PRO A 16 26.18 1.77 -3.21
CA PRO A 16 25.75 1.92 -1.83
C PRO A 16 26.76 2.84 -1.14
N GLY A 17 26.33 4.07 -0.88
CA GLY A 17 27.13 5.09 -0.21
C GLY A 17 27.73 4.62 1.13
N PRO A 18 28.56 5.47 1.77
CA PRO A 18 29.45 5.11 2.87
C PRO A 18 28.76 4.61 4.17
N ASP A 19 27.43 4.58 4.22
CA ASP A 19 26.63 4.18 5.38
C ASP A 19 26.12 2.71 5.31
N PHE A 20 26.50 1.93 4.30
CA PHE A 20 26.21 0.50 4.27
C PHE A 20 27.20 -0.30 5.15
N PRO A 21 26.73 -1.17 6.06
CA PRO A 21 27.62 -1.97 6.90
C PRO A 21 28.45 -2.94 6.04
N ASP A 22 29.77 -2.92 6.26
CA ASP A 22 30.78 -3.72 5.55
C ASP A 22 30.29 -5.19 5.39
N PRO A 23 30.22 -5.75 4.17
CA PRO A 23 29.82 -7.14 3.96
C PRO A 23 30.69 -8.17 4.70
N ARG A 24 31.86 -7.77 5.25
CA ARG A 24 32.70 -8.59 6.13
C ARG A 24 32.23 -8.62 7.59
N LEU A 25 31.29 -7.77 8.00
CA LEU A 25 30.69 -7.81 9.34
C LEU A 25 29.81 -9.05 9.53
N LEU A 26 29.04 -9.44 8.50
CA LEU A 26 28.17 -10.61 8.59
C LEU A 26 28.99 -11.91 8.69
N SER A 27 30.07 -12.02 7.92
CA SER A 27 30.95 -13.19 7.95
C SER A 27 31.76 -13.28 9.26
N ARG A 28 32.17 -12.14 9.82
CA ARG A 28 32.82 -12.08 11.15
C ARG A 28 31.86 -12.39 12.29
N ALA A 29 30.61 -11.91 12.22
CA ALA A 29 29.58 -12.22 13.22
C ALA A 29 29.24 -13.71 13.25
N MET A 30 29.14 -14.34 12.07
CA MET A 30 28.92 -15.79 11.97
C MET A 30 30.13 -16.60 12.47
N ALA A 31 31.36 -16.17 12.19
CA ALA A 31 32.56 -16.83 12.69
C ALA A 31 32.74 -16.71 14.22
N ALA A 32 32.29 -15.60 14.83
CA ALA A 32 32.35 -15.38 16.27
C ALA A 32 31.36 -16.27 17.05
N LEU A 33 30.18 -16.53 16.49
CA LEU A 33 29.19 -17.46 17.07
C LEU A 33 29.71 -18.90 17.07
N ASP A 34 30.37 -19.31 15.99
CA ASP A 34 30.92 -20.66 15.81
C ASP A 34 32.15 -20.96 16.70
N ALA A 35 32.84 -19.90 17.14
CA ALA A 35 33.95 -19.98 18.10
C ALA A 35 33.45 -20.04 19.56
N ALA A 36 32.33 -19.38 19.87
CA ALA A 36 31.74 -19.39 21.22
C ALA A 36 31.19 -20.78 21.60
N GLU A 37 30.70 -21.54 20.62
CA GLU A 37 30.10 -22.86 20.84
C GLU A 37 31.15 -23.96 21.11
N ARG A 38 32.38 -23.76 20.62
CA ARG A 38 33.51 -24.71 20.80
C ARG A 38 34.29 -24.51 22.10
N ALA A 39 34.03 -23.45 22.85
CA ALA A 39 34.86 -23.03 23.99
C ALA A 39 34.37 -23.48 25.38
N HIS A 40 33.38 -24.38 25.50
CA HIS A 40 32.92 -24.81 26.82
C HIS A 40 33.83 -25.90 27.44
N PRO A 41 34.52 -25.60 28.57
CA PRO A 41 35.41 -26.56 29.20
C PRO A 41 34.62 -27.56 30.06
N ARG A 42 35.00 -28.84 29.95
CA ARG A 42 34.61 -29.88 30.91
C ARG A 42 35.20 -29.55 32.28
N ARG A 43 34.39 -29.58 33.35
CA ARG A 43 34.84 -29.42 34.75
C ARG A 43 34.18 -30.46 35.67
N PRO A 44 34.76 -30.73 36.86
CA PRO A 44 35.17 -32.09 37.24
C PRO A 44 34.39 -32.69 38.41
N SER A 45 34.72 -33.93 38.72
CA SER A 45 34.18 -34.78 39.80
C SER A 45 34.70 -34.45 41.21
N ARG A 46 33.78 -34.45 42.18
CA ARG A 46 33.86 -34.74 43.65
C ARG A 46 32.85 -33.79 44.31
N GLY A 47 31.83 -34.23 45.03
CA GLY A 47 31.84 -35.27 46.04
C GLY A 47 31.83 -34.57 47.40
N GLN A 48 30.69 -34.59 48.10
CA GLN A 48 30.51 -34.99 49.51
C GLN A 48 29.14 -34.53 50.04
N ARG A 49 28.48 -35.49 50.69
CA ARG A 49 27.09 -35.50 51.15
C ARG A 49 26.90 -34.66 52.42
N ARG A 50 25.69 -34.11 52.62
CA ARG A 50 24.94 -34.17 53.90
C ARG A 50 23.42 -34.24 53.64
N PRO A 51 22.65 -34.99 54.45
CA PRO A 51 21.24 -35.25 54.19
C PRO A 51 20.33 -34.34 55.01
N TRP A 52 19.26 -33.84 54.40
CA TRP A 52 18.03 -33.49 55.10
C TRP A 52 16.85 -33.96 54.26
N SER A 53 16.08 -34.87 54.84
CA SER A 53 14.80 -35.35 54.36
C SER A 53 13.71 -34.34 54.68
N MET A 54 12.97 -33.88 53.68
CA MET A 54 11.59 -33.41 53.86
C MET A 54 10.85 -33.42 52.51
N GLY A 55 9.75 -34.17 52.48
CA GLY A 55 8.51 -33.87 51.75
C GLY A 55 8.60 -33.54 50.26
N GLU A 56 8.15 -34.50 49.46
CA GLU A 56 7.74 -34.40 48.06
C GLU A 56 7.07 -33.04 47.70
N LEU A 57 7.85 -32.18 47.05
CA LEU A 57 7.36 -31.26 46.04
C LEU A 57 8.13 -31.60 44.76
N ILE A 58 7.40 -32.04 43.73
CA ILE A 58 7.94 -32.34 42.41
C ILE A 58 8.45 -31.03 41.79
N PHE A 59 9.68 -30.65 42.14
CA PHE A 59 10.45 -29.66 41.42
C PHE A 59 11.02 -30.34 40.18
N LEU A 60 10.46 -30.00 39.01
CA LEU A 60 11.12 -30.24 37.72
C LEU A 60 12.47 -29.50 37.75
N ASN A 61 13.55 -30.22 38.04
CA ASN A 61 14.90 -29.68 38.04
C ASN A 61 15.33 -29.36 36.59
N PRO A 62 15.51 -28.08 36.21
CA PRO A 62 15.77 -27.67 34.83
C PRO A 62 17.17 -28.04 34.33
N SER A 63 18.04 -28.59 35.19
CA SER A 63 19.44 -28.90 34.86
C SER A 63 19.67 -30.34 34.35
N GLY A 64 18.63 -31.19 34.32
CA GLY A 64 18.69 -32.52 33.71
C GLY A 64 18.48 -32.50 32.18
N PRO A 65 18.93 -33.54 31.45
CA PRO A 65 18.72 -33.63 29.99
C PRO A 65 17.24 -33.52 29.58
N GLY A 66 16.31 -34.04 30.40
CA GLY A 66 14.87 -33.88 30.19
C GLY A 66 14.34 -32.45 30.41
N GLY A 67 14.95 -31.68 31.32
CA GLY A 67 14.58 -30.28 31.59
C GLY A 67 14.99 -29.34 30.45
N ARG A 68 16.13 -29.61 29.81
CA ARG A 68 16.60 -28.87 28.62
C ARG A 68 15.69 -29.08 27.41
N VAL A 69 15.25 -30.32 27.18
CA VAL A 69 14.30 -30.65 26.11
C VAL A 69 12.95 -29.98 26.37
N PHE A 70 12.47 -30.01 27.62
CA PHE A 70 11.20 -29.36 27.99
C PHE A 70 11.26 -27.82 27.81
N ALA A 71 12.35 -27.19 28.23
CA ALA A 71 12.56 -25.75 28.03
C ALA A 71 12.63 -25.38 26.53
N ALA A 72 13.34 -26.17 25.71
CA ALA A 72 13.42 -25.95 24.27
C ALA A 72 12.05 -26.08 23.59
N VAL A 73 11.26 -27.11 23.95
CA VAL A 73 9.89 -27.30 23.44
C VAL A 73 8.98 -26.13 23.83
N LEU A 74 9.06 -25.65 25.07
CA LEU A 74 8.29 -24.48 25.52
C LEU A 74 8.67 -23.21 24.75
N ILE A 75 9.97 -22.96 24.54
CA ILE A 75 10.44 -21.81 23.76
C ILE A 75 9.94 -21.89 22.32
N VAL A 76 10.03 -23.06 21.67
CA VAL A 76 9.53 -23.26 20.30
C VAL A 76 8.03 -23.06 20.23
N LEU A 77 7.25 -23.57 21.19
CA LEU A 77 5.80 -23.37 21.23
C LEU A 77 5.42 -21.89 21.45
N VAL A 78 6.13 -21.17 22.31
CA VAL A 78 5.94 -19.73 22.53
C VAL A 78 6.30 -18.93 21.28
N LEU A 79 7.39 -19.28 20.59
CA LEU A 79 7.78 -18.65 19.33
C LEU A 79 6.76 -18.93 18.21
N LEU A 80 6.29 -20.16 18.07
CA LEU A 80 5.26 -20.52 17.10
C LEU A 80 3.93 -19.80 17.39
N ALA A 81 3.53 -19.71 18.66
CA ALA A 81 2.36 -18.95 19.07
C ALA A 81 2.54 -17.46 18.76
N ALA A 82 3.70 -16.87 19.10
CA ALA A 82 4.01 -15.46 18.85
C ALA A 82 4.01 -15.13 17.34
N VAL A 83 4.65 -15.95 16.52
CA VAL A 83 4.65 -15.82 15.04
C VAL A 83 3.23 -16.01 14.50
N GLY A 84 2.47 -17.00 15.00
CA GLY A 84 1.07 -17.22 14.63
C GLY A 84 0.19 -16.01 14.92
N THR A 85 0.30 -15.43 16.12
CA THR A 85 -0.42 -14.19 16.48
C THR A 85 0.03 -12.99 15.65
N PHE A 86 1.33 -12.85 15.34
CA PHE A 86 1.83 -11.74 14.53
C PHE A 86 1.30 -11.80 13.09
N VAL A 87 1.33 -12.98 12.47
CA VAL A 87 0.77 -13.20 11.11
C VAL A 87 -0.75 -13.01 11.09
N PHE A 88 -1.45 -13.46 12.14
CA PHE A 88 -2.90 -13.30 12.25
C PHE A 88 -3.32 -11.83 12.43
N ILE A 89 -2.61 -11.08 13.27
CA ILE A 89 -2.84 -9.64 13.47
C ILE A 89 -2.55 -8.88 12.17
N GLN A 90 -1.46 -9.20 11.46
CA GLN A 90 -1.19 -8.59 10.15
C GLN A 90 -2.31 -8.88 9.13
N HIS A 91 -2.79 -10.13 9.04
CA HIS A 91 -3.89 -10.46 8.12
C HIS A 91 -5.20 -9.77 8.48
N PHE A 92 -5.58 -9.70 9.76
CA PHE A 92 -6.86 -9.13 10.18
C PHE A 92 -6.88 -7.59 10.07
N VAL A 93 -5.73 -6.94 10.29
CA VAL A 93 -5.59 -5.48 10.18
C VAL A 93 -5.47 -5.04 8.71
N LEU A 94 -4.94 -5.89 7.82
CA LEU A 94 -4.75 -5.59 6.40
C LEU A 94 -5.86 -6.14 5.49
N SER A 95 -6.80 -6.92 6.00
CA SER A 95 -7.93 -7.38 5.20
C SER A 95 -8.87 -6.20 4.93
N PRO A 96 -9.00 -5.75 3.67
CA PRO A 96 -9.89 -4.64 3.35
C PRO A 96 -11.30 -5.06 3.72
N THR A 97 -11.92 -4.29 4.62
CA THR A 97 -13.32 -4.50 4.96
C THR A 97 -14.13 -4.29 3.67
N PRO A 98 -15.03 -5.22 3.31
CA PRO A 98 -15.90 -5.02 2.15
C PRO A 98 -16.57 -3.66 2.22
N ALA A 99 -16.60 -2.95 1.09
CA ALA A 99 -17.21 -1.63 1.04
C ALA A 99 -18.70 -1.72 1.39
N ARG A 100 -19.18 -0.75 2.19
CA ARG A 100 -20.61 -0.60 2.47
C ARG A 100 -21.26 0.17 1.33
N TRP A 101 -21.95 -0.56 0.46
CA TRP A 101 -22.67 0.00 -0.68
C TRP A 101 -24.05 0.50 -0.26
N SER A 102 -24.43 1.68 -0.76
CA SER A 102 -25.77 2.24 -0.57
C SER A 102 -26.26 2.87 -1.86
N SER A 103 -27.59 2.85 -2.07
CA SER A 103 -28.20 3.54 -3.22
C SER A 103 -27.82 5.01 -3.23
N CYS A 104 -27.40 5.51 -4.39
CA CYS A 104 -27.02 6.91 -4.61
C CYS A 104 -27.66 7.47 -5.89
N GLY A 105 -28.91 7.07 -6.14
CA GLY A 105 -29.75 7.56 -7.22
C GLY A 105 -29.70 6.74 -8.50
N GLY A 106 -30.86 6.56 -9.13
CA GLY A 106 -31.02 5.73 -10.32
C GLY A 106 -30.80 4.25 -10.01
N SER A 107 -30.08 3.56 -10.91
CA SER A 107 -29.67 2.15 -10.76
C SER A 107 -28.26 2.00 -10.18
N PHE A 108 -27.79 3.02 -9.45
CA PHE A 108 -26.42 3.09 -8.94
C PHE A 108 -26.34 2.96 -7.43
N GLU A 109 -25.28 2.30 -6.98
CA GLU A 109 -24.84 2.20 -5.61
C GLU A 109 -23.48 2.87 -5.46
N CYS A 110 -23.23 3.52 -4.32
CA CYS A 110 -21.98 4.20 -4.05
C CYS A 110 -21.36 3.68 -2.75
N ALA A 111 -20.03 3.75 -2.68
CA ALA A 111 -19.26 3.50 -1.48
C ALA A 111 -17.97 4.34 -1.46
N SER A 112 -17.40 4.50 -0.28
CA SER A 112 -16.06 5.03 -0.08
C SER A 112 -15.08 3.89 0.23
N VAL A 113 -14.00 3.78 -0.54
CA VAL A 113 -12.90 2.85 -0.28
C VAL A 113 -11.77 3.62 0.41
N ARG A 114 -11.48 3.28 1.67
CA ARG A 114 -10.40 3.94 2.44
C ARG A 114 -9.04 3.37 2.02
N VAL A 115 -8.13 4.25 1.64
CA VAL A 115 -6.75 3.91 1.25
C VAL A 115 -5.74 4.79 1.97
N PRO A 116 -4.48 4.35 2.14
CA PRO A 116 -3.42 5.23 2.64
C PRO A 116 -3.25 6.48 1.78
N LEU A 117 -3.01 7.62 2.44
CA LEU A 117 -2.55 8.83 1.75
C LEU A 117 -1.21 8.53 1.09
N ASP A 118 -0.25 8.03 1.88
CA ASP A 118 1.07 7.59 1.46
C ASP A 118 1.19 6.07 1.62
N TYR A 119 1.34 5.35 0.51
CA TYR A 119 1.53 3.90 0.53
C TYR A 119 2.91 3.46 1.06
N SER A 120 3.91 4.34 1.06
CA SER A 120 5.21 4.07 1.69
C SER A 120 5.16 4.20 3.21
N HIS A 121 4.20 4.98 3.74
CA HIS A 121 3.94 5.13 5.17
C HIS A 121 2.44 4.97 5.49
N PRO A 122 1.89 3.73 5.48
CA PRO A 122 0.44 3.51 5.59
C PRO A 122 -0.23 4.02 6.88
N GLY A 123 0.55 4.26 7.94
CA GLY A 123 0.07 4.82 9.20
C GLY A 123 0.01 6.35 9.26
N ALA A 124 0.49 7.06 8.23
CA ALA A 124 0.58 8.53 8.22
C ALA A 124 -0.77 9.23 7.98
N GLY A 125 -1.78 8.49 7.50
CA GLY A 125 -3.10 9.02 7.21
C GLY A 125 -3.78 8.25 6.08
N SER A 126 -5.05 8.55 5.85
CA SER A 126 -5.86 7.89 4.83
C SER A 126 -6.73 8.89 4.08
N ILE A 127 -7.02 8.59 2.82
CA ILE A 127 -8.05 9.25 2.00
C ILE A 127 -9.17 8.27 1.68
N GLU A 128 -10.32 8.79 1.25
CA GLU A 128 -11.42 7.99 0.73
C GLU A 128 -11.51 8.12 -0.78
N ILE A 129 -11.57 6.98 -1.46
CA ILE A 129 -11.79 6.88 -2.90
C ILE A 129 -13.28 6.63 -3.14
N ALA A 130 -13.95 7.64 -3.67
CA ALA A 130 -15.36 7.56 -4.04
C ALA A 130 -15.52 6.61 -5.23
N THR A 131 -16.40 5.63 -5.06
CA THR A 131 -16.67 4.58 -6.05
C THR A 131 -18.17 4.47 -6.29
N VAL A 132 -18.57 4.28 -7.54
CA VAL A 132 -19.94 4.01 -7.96
C VAL A 132 -20.02 2.66 -8.69
N ARG A 133 -21.12 1.94 -8.48
CA ARG A 133 -21.42 0.65 -9.08
C ARG A 133 -22.81 0.66 -9.69
N LYS A 134 -22.96 0.07 -10.87
CA LYS A 134 -24.23 -0.36 -11.44
C LYS A 134 -24.24 -1.89 -11.45
N ALA A 135 -25.12 -2.49 -10.66
CA ALA A 135 -25.18 -3.95 -10.53
C ALA A 135 -25.48 -4.63 -11.89
N ALA A 136 -25.00 -5.85 -12.06
CA ALA A 136 -25.30 -6.67 -13.22
C ALA A 136 -26.80 -6.94 -13.33
N THR A 137 -27.35 -6.92 -14.54
CA THR A 137 -28.79 -7.14 -14.76
C THR A 137 -29.19 -8.62 -14.75
N ASP A 138 -28.22 -9.54 -14.93
CA ASP A 138 -28.38 -10.98 -14.72
C ASP A 138 -27.45 -11.46 -13.58
N PRO A 139 -27.86 -11.26 -12.32
CA PRO A 139 -27.03 -11.63 -11.16
C PRO A 139 -26.79 -13.14 -11.07
N SER A 140 -27.67 -13.97 -11.64
CA SER A 140 -27.55 -15.43 -11.59
C SER A 140 -26.38 -15.96 -12.42
N HIS A 141 -25.95 -15.21 -13.43
CA HIS A 141 -24.81 -15.55 -14.27
C HIS A 141 -23.65 -14.54 -14.11
N ARG A 142 -23.65 -13.67 -13.10
CA ARG A 142 -22.62 -12.64 -12.91
C ARG A 142 -21.20 -13.23 -12.99
N ILE A 143 -20.34 -12.59 -13.79
CA ILE A 143 -18.92 -12.93 -13.95
C ILE A 143 -18.06 -12.23 -12.90
N GLY A 144 -18.31 -10.93 -12.67
CA GLY A 144 -17.47 -10.11 -11.79
C GLY A 144 -17.84 -8.63 -11.86
N SER A 145 -16.91 -7.77 -11.44
CA SER A 145 -16.97 -6.32 -11.66
C SER A 145 -16.03 -5.90 -12.78
N LEU A 146 -16.52 -5.04 -13.68
CA LEU A 146 -15.73 -4.37 -14.72
C LEU A 146 -15.47 -2.92 -14.28
N VAL A 147 -14.23 -2.62 -13.96
CA VAL A 147 -13.80 -1.27 -13.57
C VAL A 147 -13.52 -0.46 -14.83
N LEU A 148 -14.28 0.60 -15.02
CA LEU A 148 -14.14 1.53 -16.13
C LEU A 148 -13.40 2.77 -15.67
N TYR A 149 -12.55 3.31 -16.54
CA TYR A 149 -11.85 4.56 -16.29
C TYR A 149 -11.84 5.44 -17.53
N PRO A 150 -12.38 6.66 -17.46
CA PRO A 150 -12.16 7.65 -18.50
C PRO A 150 -10.67 8.00 -18.50
N GLY A 151 -10.00 7.97 -19.65
CA GLY A 151 -8.57 8.28 -19.76
C GLY A 151 -8.16 9.67 -19.23
N GLY A 152 -6.90 10.04 -19.45
CA GLY A 152 -6.28 11.22 -18.83
C GLY A 152 -5.80 10.94 -17.40
N PRO A 153 -5.50 12.00 -16.64
CA PRO A 153 -5.99 12.16 -15.26
C PRO A 153 -6.91 13.38 -15.15
N GLY A 154 -7.81 13.39 -14.16
CA GLY A 154 -8.68 14.55 -13.87
C GLY A 154 -10.18 14.39 -14.18
N PRO A 155 -10.61 13.59 -15.17
CA PRO A 155 -12.02 13.25 -15.32
C PRO A 155 -12.53 12.36 -14.19
N SER A 156 -13.77 12.61 -13.77
CA SER A 156 -14.48 11.81 -12.77
C SER A 156 -14.96 10.49 -13.38
N GLY A 157 -14.47 9.36 -12.86
CA GLY A 157 -14.93 8.03 -13.30
C GLY A 157 -16.35 7.73 -12.84
N ILE A 158 -16.81 8.38 -11.76
CA ILE A 158 -18.21 8.30 -11.34
C ILE A 158 -19.12 8.94 -12.38
N ASP A 159 -18.81 10.16 -12.80
CA ASP A 159 -19.64 10.90 -13.74
C ASP A 159 -19.57 10.26 -15.14
N PHE A 160 -18.39 9.74 -15.53
CA PHE A 160 -18.24 8.95 -16.75
C PHE A 160 -19.18 7.75 -16.79
N LEU A 161 -19.17 6.89 -15.76
CA LEU A 161 -20.06 5.72 -15.76
C LEU A 161 -21.54 6.13 -15.73
N ARG A 162 -21.90 7.17 -14.97
CA ARG A 162 -23.29 7.65 -14.93
C ARG A 162 -23.79 8.11 -16.29
N GLN A 163 -22.96 8.83 -17.03
CA GLN A 163 -23.32 9.39 -18.34
C GLN A 163 -23.31 8.33 -19.45
N ASN A 164 -22.40 7.34 -19.38
CA ASN A 164 -22.13 6.42 -20.49
C ASN A 164 -22.57 4.96 -20.22
N SER A 165 -23.24 4.65 -19.09
CA SER A 165 -23.60 3.26 -18.75
C SER A 165 -24.41 2.50 -19.81
N VAL A 166 -25.16 3.21 -20.67
CA VAL A 166 -25.93 2.63 -21.77
C VAL A 166 -25.01 1.99 -22.83
N GLU A 167 -23.84 2.56 -23.07
CA GLU A 167 -22.87 2.05 -24.05
C GLU A 167 -22.32 0.68 -23.64
N PHE A 168 -22.42 0.33 -22.36
CA PHE A 168 -21.91 -0.90 -21.77
C PHE A 168 -23.01 -1.90 -21.39
N GLU A 169 -24.26 -1.73 -21.86
CA GLU A 169 -25.38 -2.60 -21.47
C GLU A 169 -25.14 -4.09 -21.75
N SER A 170 -24.46 -4.40 -22.85
CA SER A 170 -24.11 -5.79 -23.20
C SER A 170 -23.20 -6.42 -22.14
N LEU A 171 -22.22 -5.66 -21.65
CA LEU A 171 -21.32 -6.07 -20.57
C LEU A 171 -22.04 -6.06 -19.22
N ASN A 172 -22.89 -5.07 -18.95
CA ASN A 172 -23.65 -4.94 -17.70
C ASN A 172 -24.64 -6.10 -17.47
N LYS A 173 -24.98 -6.90 -18.48
CA LYS A 173 -25.71 -8.15 -18.25
C LYS A 173 -24.97 -9.06 -17.27
N ARG A 174 -23.65 -9.15 -17.39
CA ARG A 174 -22.82 -10.14 -16.70
C ARG A 174 -21.79 -9.52 -15.75
N PHE A 175 -21.51 -8.23 -15.89
CA PHE A 175 -20.61 -7.49 -15.02
C PHE A 175 -21.35 -6.41 -14.25
N ASP A 176 -20.97 -6.22 -12.98
CA ASP A 176 -21.22 -4.95 -12.34
C ASP A 176 -20.31 -3.91 -13.03
N LEU A 177 -20.88 -2.80 -13.50
CA LEU A 177 -20.05 -1.70 -14.01
C LEU A 177 -19.60 -0.86 -12.82
N VAL A 178 -18.31 -0.58 -12.73
CA VAL A 178 -17.74 0.19 -11.63
C VAL A 178 -16.97 1.39 -12.18
N GLY A 179 -17.20 2.56 -11.61
CA GLY A 179 -16.43 3.77 -11.87
C GLY A 179 -15.94 4.36 -10.55
N PHE A 180 -14.81 5.04 -10.56
CA PHE A 180 -14.26 5.67 -9.36
C PHE A 180 -13.57 6.98 -9.70
N ASP A 181 -13.56 7.90 -8.74
CA ASP A 181 -12.77 9.13 -8.86
C ASP A 181 -11.37 8.82 -8.33
N GLN A 182 -10.32 8.99 -9.16
CA GLN A 182 -8.95 8.80 -8.70
C GLN A 182 -8.62 9.73 -7.52
N ARG A 183 -7.62 9.37 -6.72
CA ARG A 183 -7.04 10.30 -5.73
C ARG A 183 -6.71 11.64 -6.37
N GLY A 184 -7.12 12.74 -5.76
CA GLY A 184 -6.95 14.08 -6.35
C GLY A 184 -8.07 14.51 -7.29
N VAL A 185 -9.08 13.67 -7.56
CA VAL A 185 -10.13 13.93 -8.54
C VAL A 185 -11.51 13.94 -7.89
N GLY A 186 -12.39 14.84 -8.36
CA GLY A 186 -13.82 14.80 -8.06
C GLY A 186 -14.12 14.74 -6.57
N ARG A 187 -14.67 13.59 -6.14
CA ARG A 187 -15.10 13.33 -4.76
C ARG A 187 -14.00 12.68 -3.90
N SER A 188 -12.86 12.33 -4.49
CA SER A 188 -11.76 11.61 -3.85
C SER A 188 -10.60 12.53 -3.53
N ALA A 189 -10.67 13.23 -2.38
CA ALA A 189 -9.66 14.18 -1.92
C ALA A 189 -9.14 15.09 -3.06
N PRO A 190 -9.99 15.97 -3.64
CA PRO A 190 -9.66 16.64 -4.89
C PRO A 190 -8.52 17.65 -4.75
N VAL A 191 -7.63 17.69 -5.74
CA VAL A 191 -6.64 18.77 -5.87
C VAL A 191 -7.40 20.06 -6.16
N ARG A 192 -7.06 21.11 -5.40
CA ARG A 192 -7.55 22.48 -5.57
C ARG A 192 -6.36 23.39 -5.77
N CYS A 193 -6.45 24.26 -6.77
CA CYS A 193 -5.39 25.21 -7.11
C CYS A 193 -5.94 26.63 -7.22
N LEU A 194 -6.91 26.81 -8.11
CA LEU A 194 -7.47 28.11 -8.47
C LEU A 194 -8.97 28.15 -8.18
N THR A 195 -9.50 29.35 -7.95
CA THR A 195 -10.94 29.62 -7.98
C THR A 195 -11.47 29.58 -9.42
N ASN A 196 -12.77 29.42 -9.60
CA ASN A 196 -13.38 29.42 -10.95
C ASN A 196 -13.02 30.68 -11.76
N ALA A 197 -13.08 31.86 -11.14
CA ALA A 197 -12.72 33.10 -11.82
C ALA A 197 -11.24 33.16 -12.24
N GLN A 198 -10.34 32.58 -11.45
CA GLN A 198 -8.92 32.47 -11.81
C GLN A 198 -8.70 31.44 -12.92
N ILE A 199 -9.46 30.34 -12.93
CA ILE A 199 -9.45 29.37 -14.03
C ILE A 199 -9.95 30.04 -15.32
N ASP A 200 -11.05 30.79 -15.26
CA ASP A 200 -11.58 31.51 -16.42
C ASP A 200 -10.53 32.47 -16.99
N ALA A 201 -9.85 33.24 -16.12
CA ALA A 201 -8.78 34.13 -16.54
C ALA A 201 -7.59 33.37 -17.18
N LEU A 202 -7.17 32.25 -16.58
CA LEU A 202 -6.10 31.41 -17.14
C LEU A 202 -6.47 30.87 -18.52
N LEU A 203 -7.71 30.42 -18.72
CA LEU A 203 -8.21 29.89 -19.99
C LEU A 203 -8.32 30.96 -21.09
N GLN A 204 -8.31 32.24 -20.74
CA GLN A 204 -8.22 33.35 -21.70
C GLN A 204 -6.77 33.74 -22.06
N THR A 205 -5.76 33.10 -21.44
CA THR A 205 -4.37 33.36 -21.78
C THR A 205 -4.06 32.79 -23.16
N ASP A 206 -3.37 33.56 -24.02
CA ASP A 206 -2.96 33.05 -25.32
C ASP A 206 -2.03 31.83 -25.15
N THR A 207 -2.28 30.81 -25.95
CA THR A 207 -1.51 29.56 -25.96
C THR A 207 -0.74 29.37 -27.28
N VAL A 208 -0.95 30.25 -28.26
CA VAL A 208 -0.17 30.35 -29.49
C VAL A 208 0.99 31.29 -29.21
N LEU A 209 1.98 30.76 -28.48
CA LEU A 209 3.09 31.53 -27.89
C LEU A 209 4.14 31.92 -28.94
N ASP A 210 3.80 32.78 -29.90
CA ASP A 210 4.70 33.20 -30.99
C ASP A 210 5.42 34.53 -30.72
N ASP A 211 4.93 35.36 -29.80
CA ASP A 211 5.61 36.56 -29.30
C ASP A 211 6.34 36.32 -27.95
N PRO A 212 7.53 36.93 -27.71
CA PRO A 212 8.22 36.83 -26.42
C PRO A 212 7.42 37.33 -25.21
N GLN A 213 6.57 38.34 -25.37
CA GLN A 213 5.73 38.86 -24.28
C GLN A 213 4.61 37.86 -23.95
N GLU A 214 3.99 37.24 -24.95
CA GLU A 214 2.99 36.18 -24.75
C GLU A 214 3.57 34.99 -23.98
N LYS A 215 4.78 34.56 -24.35
CA LYS A 215 5.52 33.51 -23.61
C LYS A 215 5.71 33.89 -22.14
N GLN A 216 6.12 35.13 -21.87
CA GLN A 216 6.35 35.59 -20.51
C GLN A 216 5.05 35.62 -19.70
N VAL A 217 3.95 36.12 -20.28
CA VAL A 217 2.62 36.11 -19.63
C VAL A 217 2.17 34.68 -19.33
N TYR A 218 2.34 33.75 -20.26
CA TYR A 218 1.98 32.35 -20.05
C TYR A 218 2.82 31.68 -18.96
N ILE A 219 4.13 31.95 -18.92
CA ILE A 219 5.03 31.45 -17.86
C ILE A 219 4.58 32.00 -16.50
N GLU A 220 4.26 33.29 -16.39
CA GLU A 220 3.78 33.89 -15.15
C GLU A 220 2.45 33.29 -14.70
N ALA A 221 1.50 33.11 -15.62
CA ALA A 221 0.20 32.51 -15.34
C ALA A 221 0.32 31.05 -14.86
N THR A 222 1.13 30.24 -15.53
CA THR A 222 1.34 28.83 -15.16
C THR A 222 2.17 28.67 -13.88
N THR A 223 3.15 29.54 -13.65
CA THR A 223 3.90 29.59 -12.38
C THR A 223 2.97 29.95 -11.21
N SER A 224 2.11 30.95 -11.40
CA SER A 224 1.11 31.34 -10.41
C SER A 224 0.13 30.20 -10.11
N MET A 225 -0.33 29.49 -11.15
CA MET A 225 -1.16 28.30 -10.97
C MET A 225 -0.44 27.20 -10.16
N ALA A 226 0.81 26.89 -10.48
CA ALA A 226 1.60 25.89 -9.78
C ALA A 226 1.76 26.25 -8.28
N GLN A 227 2.10 27.51 -7.99
CA GLN A 227 2.20 28.01 -6.61
C GLN A 227 0.85 27.93 -5.88
N ALA A 228 -0.25 28.24 -6.55
CA ALA A 228 -1.58 28.14 -5.97
C ALA A 228 -1.95 26.67 -5.67
N CYS A 229 -1.58 25.72 -6.54
CA CYS A 229 -1.71 24.29 -6.25
C CYS A 229 -0.89 23.88 -5.03
N GLU A 230 0.37 24.30 -4.95
CA GLU A 230 1.25 24.00 -3.81
C GLU A 230 0.65 24.54 -2.51
N GLN A 231 0.17 25.79 -2.51
CA GLN A 231 -0.42 26.39 -1.32
C GLN A 231 -1.71 25.69 -0.88
N ALA A 232 -2.60 25.35 -1.82
CA ALA A 232 -3.91 24.80 -1.51
C ALA A 232 -3.93 23.27 -1.34
N SER A 233 -2.94 22.54 -1.90
CA SER A 233 -2.93 21.08 -1.95
C SER A 233 -1.59 20.43 -1.56
N ALA A 234 -0.64 21.15 -0.94
CA ALA A 234 0.68 20.63 -0.56
C ALA A 234 0.66 19.25 0.13
N GLY A 235 -0.30 19.01 1.03
CA GLY A 235 -0.40 17.75 1.77
C GLY A 235 -0.83 16.55 0.92
N LEU A 236 -1.28 16.77 -0.31
CA LEU A 236 -1.80 15.75 -1.21
C LEU A 236 -0.97 15.59 -2.49
N LEU A 237 -0.44 16.67 -3.05
CA LEU A 237 0.29 16.67 -4.34
C LEU A 237 1.39 15.61 -4.46
N PRO A 238 2.19 15.31 -3.42
CA PRO A 238 3.22 14.26 -3.51
C PRO A 238 2.66 12.84 -3.71
N PHE A 239 1.35 12.65 -3.53
CA PHE A 239 0.72 11.34 -3.45
C PHE A 239 -0.31 11.08 -4.56
N VAL A 240 -0.50 11.98 -5.52
CA VAL A 240 -1.47 11.82 -6.64
C VAL A 240 -0.85 11.20 -7.89
N ASP A 241 0.17 10.35 -7.71
CA ASP A 241 0.85 9.67 -8.80
C ASP A 241 0.12 8.40 -9.28
N ALA A 242 0.44 7.95 -10.49
CA ALA A 242 -0.18 6.79 -11.11
C ALA A 242 0.12 5.46 -10.38
N THR A 243 1.26 5.34 -9.70
CA THR A 243 1.58 4.12 -8.92
C THR A 243 0.65 4.01 -7.72
N SER A 244 0.42 5.13 -7.04
CA SER A 244 -0.54 5.21 -5.94
C SER A 244 -1.96 4.97 -6.42
N ALA A 245 -2.37 5.53 -7.57
CA ALA A 245 -3.67 5.26 -8.18
C ALA A 245 -3.85 3.76 -8.55
N ALA A 246 -2.82 3.10 -9.06
CA ALA A 246 -2.87 1.66 -9.35
C ALA A 246 -3.05 0.81 -8.09
N ARG A 247 -2.44 1.22 -6.97
CA ARG A 247 -2.67 0.56 -5.66
C ARG A 247 -4.10 0.80 -5.15
N ASP A 248 -4.66 1.97 -5.40
CA ASP A 248 -6.07 2.24 -5.07
C ASP A 248 -7.02 1.32 -5.86
N MET A 249 -6.70 1.01 -7.13
CA MET A 249 -7.48 0.05 -7.92
C MET A 249 -7.45 -1.36 -7.33
N ASP A 250 -6.33 -1.78 -6.72
CA ASP A 250 -6.27 -3.06 -6.01
C ASP A 250 -7.09 -3.04 -4.71
N ALA A 251 -7.09 -1.92 -3.99
CA ALA A 251 -7.96 -1.72 -2.83
C ALA A 251 -9.45 -1.75 -3.22
N ILE A 252 -9.83 -1.15 -4.35
CA ILE A 252 -11.18 -1.20 -4.91
C ILE A 252 -11.55 -2.64 -5.30
N ARG A 253 -10.68 -3.37 -6.01
CA ARG A 253 -10.88 -4.78 -6.34
C ARG A 253 -11.23 -5.59 -5.08
N ALA A 254 -10.44 -5.40 -4.02
CA ALA A 254 -10.64 -6.13 -2.79
C ALA A 254 -11.93 -5.68 -2.05
N ALA A 255 -12.26 -4.39 -2.07
CA ALA A 255 -13.50 -3.86 -1.50
C ALA A 255 -14.78 -4.30 -2.24
N LEU A 256 -14.67 -4.64 -3.54
CA LEU A 256 -15.71 -5.28 -4.34
C LEU A 256 -15.84 -6.79 -4.06
N GLY A 257 -14.89 -7.39 -3.34
CA GLY A 257 -14.83 -8.83 -3.11
C GLY A 257 -14.31 -9.64 -4.30
N GLU A 258 -13.61 -8.99 -5.24
CA GLU A 258 -13.14 -9.62 -6.47
C GLU A 258 -11.74 -10.24 -6.29
N GLY A 259 -11.57 -11.49 -6.74
CA GLY A 259 -10.27 -12.18 -6.68
C GLY A 259 -9.25 -11.67 -7.70
N LYS A 260 -9.72 -11.07 -8.80
CA LYS A 260 -8.91 -10.47 -9.87
C LYS A 260 -9.58 -9.20 -10.37
N LEU A 261 -8.78 -8.23 -10.78
CA LEU A 261 -9.29 -7.02 -11.40
C LEU A 261 -9.68 -7.32 -12.86
N THR A 262 -10.87 -6.88 -13.26
CA THR A 262 -11.25 -6.73 -14.67
C THR A 262 -11.38 -5.24 -14.95
N TYR A 263 -10.63 -4.73 -15.92
CA TYR A 263 -10.53 -3.32 -16.28
C TYR A 263 -10.42 -3.19 -17.79
#